data_AF-A0A2E9QLV7-F1
#
_entry.id   AF-A0A2E9QLV7-F1
#
_cell.length_a   1.000
_cell.length_b   1.000
_cell.length_c   1.000
_cell.angle_alpha   90.00
_cell.angle_beta   90.00
_cell.angle_gamma   90.00
#
_symmetry.space_group_name_H-M   'P 1'
#
loop_
_entity.id
_entity.type
_entity.pdbx_description
1 polymer ?
#
loop_
_entity_poly.entity_id
_entity_poly.type
_entity_poly.pdbx_seq_one_letter_code
_entity_poly.pdbx_strand_id
1 'polypeptide(L)'
;MMLRLQPLVLCTLLIGLALPSSVWAAKDPVYAVLIGINRYKDRSISRLKYTGKDVRGIYKTLTGIGRVPKKNVRILLNRQATKYAISKTLRSWLYKKMRRSRGKATAIIYFSGHGWSGGNLSYWLAYDSSAKSPKHIARTAIDHESVDSWLTRLRSKRVVLFIDACNSGFAWSGTRSIGMAQKGFHKSINATQFGQGRVTIASSMQNQYSVESNKIRHGVFSYVLIEALKGKADYNKDGIVTLPEVWTHLSQNVRTLAMKLKKYPQSPVRSGPSTGAIPISFPAVRAFVAHRKHKQPTGSISSMRGLRTVQKDNLKITSSPKGARLFVDGADSGTTPLTLHLPQGIHRLRITKRGFSVWRGKVYTKHNRLLHKHVRLRAKRTQQLVPMRDFCIAAFYFVMKCKGEELSFDQLNATQKSAYLRTCSKEQRRDGLRLTKRCVKCVFSHGCIKDEAIRRLCRKQCYE
;
A
#
# COMPACT_ATOMS: atom_id res chain seq x y z
N MET A 1 -39.86 -30.34 -78.92
CA MET A 1 -40.51 -30.85 -77.69
C MET A 1 -39.83 -30.17 -76.51
N MET A 2 -40.59 -29.35 -75.76
CA MET A 2 -40.31 -28.80 -74.40
C MET A 2 -39.13 -27.82 -74.24
N LEU A 3 -39.38 -26.51 -74.02
CA LEU A 3 -39.54 -25.80 -72.71
C LEU A 3 -38.28 -25.99 -71.82
N ARG A 4 -37.59 -25.01 -71.22
CA ARG A 4 -38.02 -23.74 -70.60
C ARG A 4 -36.81 -23.04 -69.93
N LEU A 5 -36.93 -21.71 -69.77
CA LEU A 5 -36.49 -20.88 -68.62
C LEU A 5 -34.99 -20.75 -68.28
N GLN A 6 -34.44 -19.55 -68.53
CA GLN A 6 -33.56 -18.89 -67.54
C GLN A 6 -34.43 -18.31 -66.42
N PRO A 7 -33.97 -18.30 -65.16
CA PRO A 7 -33.59 -16.99 -64.60
C PRO A 7 -32.41 -17.01 -63.60
N LEU A 8 -31.89 -15.78 -63.39
CA LEU A 8 -31.09 -15.20 -62.31
C LEU A 8 -30.87 -16.01 -61.00
N VAL A 9 -29.86 -15.52 -60.24
CA VAL A 9 -29.62 -15.66 -58.76
C VAL A 9 -28.38 -16.53 -58.49
N LEU A 10 -27.34 -16.16 -57.71
CA LEU A 10 -27.12 -15.13 -56.71
C LEU A 10 -25.60 -14.88 -56.62
N CYS A 11 -25.17 -13.62 -56.65
CA CYS A 11 -23.82 -13.25 -56.23
C CYS A 11 -23.72 -13.46 -54.71
N THR A 12 -23.11 -14.57 -54.27
CA THR A 12 -22.84 -14.80 -52.85
C THR A 12 -21.71 -13.87 -52.40
N LEU A 13 -22.11 -12.67 -51.99
CA LEU A 13 -21.33 -11.79 -51.11
C LEU A 13 -20.96 -12.60 -49.86
N LEU A 14 -19.73 -13.11 -49.82
CA LEU A 14 -19.07 -13.58 -48.60
C LEU A 14 -18.83 -12.36 -47.71
N ILE A 15 -19.90 -11.84 -47.10
CA ILE A 15 -19.79 -10.99 -45.91
C ILE A 15 -19.28 -11.92 -44.82
N GLY A 16 -17.95 -11.99 -44.71
CA GLY A 16 -17.29 -12.53 -43.55
C GLY A 16 -17.84 -11.78 -42.34
N LEU A 17 -18.77 -12.42 -41.62
CA LEU A 17 -19.24 -12.01 -40.31
C LEU A 17 -18.02 -12.04 -39.39
N ALA A 18 -17.28 -10.94 -39.37
CA ALA A 18 -16.35 -10.63 -38.31
C ALA A 18 -17.17 -10.62 -37.02
N LEU A 19 -17.16 -11.75 -36.31
CA LEU A 19 -17.75 -11.88 -34.99
C LEU A 19 -17.24 -10.69 -34.15
N PRO A 20 -18.12 -9.88 -33.52
CA PRO A 20 -17.66 -8.80 -32.68
C PRO A 20 -16.88 -9.41 -31.51
N SER A 21 -15.56 -9.29 -31.60
CA SER A 21 -14.60 -9.69 -30.58
C SER A 21 -14.65 -8.72 -29.41
N SER A 22 -15.76 -8.68 -28.69
CA SER A 22 -15.97 -7.80 -27.54
C SER A 22 -16.44 -8.57 -26.31
N VAL A 23 -15.83 -9.75 -26.07
CA VAL A 23 -15.69 -10.27 -24.70
C VAL A 23 -14.43 -9.63 -24.13
N TRP A 24 -14.58 -8.67 -23.21
CA TRP A 24 -13.46 -8.11 -22.42
C TRP A 24 -12.92 -9.19 -21.45
N ALA A 25 -12.31 -10.25 -21.98
CA ALA A 25 -11.22 -10.89 -21.28
C ALA A 25 -10.12 -9.83 -21.15
N ALA A 26 -9.49 -9.70 -19.98
CA ALA A 26 -8.35 -8.79 -19.85
C ALA A 26 -7.37 -9.06 -20.98
N LYS A 27 -7.25 -8.09 -21.89
CA LYS A 27 -6.34 -8.13 -23.05
C LYS A 27 -4.89 -8.37 -22.61
N ASP A 28 -4.61 -8.07 -21.35
CA ASP A 28 -3.30 -8.15 -20.74
C ASP A 28 -3.17 -9.40 -19.85
N PRO A 29 -2.12 -10.22 -20.03
CA PRO A 29 -1.98 -11.49 -19.32
C PRO A 29 -1.69 -11.29 -17.83
N VAL A 30 -2.31 -12.10 -16.98
CA VAL A 30 -1.98 -12.19 -15.55
C VAL A 30 -1.09 -13.39 -15.31
N TYR A 31 -0.01 -13.20 -14.56
CA TYR A 31 0.84 -14.28 -14.04
C TYR A 31 0.86 -14.24 -12.52
N ALA A 32 0.71 -15.40 -11.88
CA ALA A 32 0.68 -15.49 -10.44
C ALA A 32 1.74 -16.45 -9.88
N VAL A 33 2.34 -16.08 -8.75
CA VAL A 33 3.21 -16.93 -7.94
C VAL A 33 2.61 -17.02 -6.54
N LEU A 34 2.17 -18.22 -6.15
CA LEU A 34 1.48 -18.49 -4.90
C LEU A 34 2.35 -19.38 -4.03
N ILE A 35 2.79 -18.86 -2.88
CA ILE A 35 3.75 -19.50 -1.99
C ILE A 35 3.09 -19.74 -0.64
N GLY A 36 3.15 -20.97 -0.15
CA GLY A 36 2.57 -21.34 1.14
C GLY A 36 3.42 -22.34 1.90
N ILE A 37 3.86 -21.99 3.10
CA ILE A 37 4.62 -22.87 3.98
C ILE A 37 3.86 -23.10 5.27
N ASN A 38 3.32 -24.31 5.45
CA ASN A 38 2.62 -24.71 6.67
C ASN A 38 3.59 -25.40 7.63
N ARG A 39 4.52 -26.18 7.06
CA ARG A 39 5.51 -26.99 7.76
C ARG A 39 6.89 -26.60 7.28
N TYR A 40 7.82 -26.49 8.21
CA TYR A 40 9.22 -26.17 7.99
C TYR A 40 10.10 -27.40 8.17
N LYS A 41 11.26 -27.43 7.52
CA LYS A 41 12.29 -28.47 7.72
C LYS A 41 12.84 -28.41 9.14
N ASP A 42 13.10 -27.19 9.61
CA ASP A 42 13.45 -26.92 11.00
C ASP A 42 12.21 -27.04 11.88
N ARG A 43 12.18 -28.04 12.77
CA ARG A 43 11.03 -28.36 13.63
C ARG A 43 10.84 -27.34 14.76
N SER A 44 11.82 -26.48 15.02
CA SER A 44 11.69 -25.37 15.98
C SER A 44 10.74 -24.28 15.49
N ILE A 45 10.51 -24.19 14.17
CA ILE A 45 9.56 -23.24 13.59
C ILE A 45 8.16 -23.82 13.71
N SER A 46 7.29 -23.09 14.41
CA SER A 46 5.92 -23.53 14.68
C SER A 46 5.12 -23.79 13.39
N ARG A 47 4.30 -24.84 13.41
CA ARG A 47 3.49 -25.23 12.25
C ARG A 47 2.26 -24.32 12.11
N LEU A 48 1.98 -23.88 10.88
CA LEU A 48 0.73 -23.20 10.52
C LEU A 48 -0.33 -24.20 10.02
N LYS A 49 -1.61 -23.90 10.22
CA LYS A 49 -2.70 -24.85 9.96
C LYS A 49 -3.29 -24.72 8.55
N TYR A 50 -3.45 -23.49 8.07
CA TYR A 50 -4.29 -23.17 6.92
C TYR A 50 -3.58 -22.51 5.75
N THR A 51 -2.34 -22.07 5.87
CA THR A 51 -1.54 -21.50 4.76
C THR A 51 -1.68 -22.24 3.42
N GLY A 52 -1.61 -23.58 3.41
CA GLY A 52 -1.74 -24.38 2.19
C GLY A 52 -3.17 -24.40 1.66
N LYS A 53 -4.17 -24.27 2.53
CA LYS A 53 -5.58 -24.08 2.14
C LYS A 53 -5.82 -22.66 1.62
N ASP A 54 -5.15 -21.66 2.19
CA ASP A 54 -5.20 -20.27 1.72
C ASP A 54 -4.65 -20.17 0.29
N VAL A 55 -3.46 -20.72 0.01
CA VAL A 55 -2.88 -20.78 -1.34
C VAL A 55 -3.81 -21.47 -2.33
N ARG A 56 -4.40 -22.61 -1.96
CA ARG A 56 -5.34 -23.32 -2.84
C ARG A 56 -6.62 -22.53 -3.06
N GLY A 57 -7.11 -21.81 -2.05
CA GLY A 57 -8.26 -20.91 -2.15
C GLY A 57 -7.99 -19.80 -3.16
N ILE A 58 -6.87 -19.09 -3.02
CA ILE A 58 -6.44 -18.05 -3.97
C ILE A 58 -6.25 -18.63 -5.37
N TYR A 59 -5.60 -19.78 -5.51
CA TYR A 59 -5.45 -20.46 -6.81
C TYR A 59 -6.79 -20.74 -7.48
N LYS A 60 -7.74 -21.34 -6.74
CA LYS A 60 -9.08 -21.65 -7.26
C LYS A 60 -9.82 -20.39 -7.66
N THR A 61 -9.74 -19.33 -6.86
CA THR A 61 -10.39 -18.06 -7.19
C THR A 61 -9.77 -17.41 -8.42
N LEU A 62 -8.44 -17.32 -8.50
CA LEU A 62 -7.76 -16.72 -9.66
C LEU A 62 -8.01 -17.51 -10.94
N THR A 63 -7.93 -18.84 -10.90
CA THR A 63 -8.04 -19.68 -12.11
C THR A 63 -9.47 -20.00 -12.52
N GLY A 64 -10.42 -19.97 -11.57
CA GLY A 64 -11.84 -20.08 -11.84
C GLY A 64 -12.42 -18.72 -12.21
N ILE A 65 -13.03 -18.05 -11.23
CA ILE A 65 -13.78 -16.81 -11.46
C ILE A 65 -12.87 -15.65 -11.92
N GLY A 66 -11.61 -15.62 -11.50
CA GLY A 66 -10.61 -14.65 -11.93
C GLY A 66 -10.03 -14.88 -13.31
N ARG A 67 -10.37 -16.01 -13.97
CA ARG A 67 -9.99 -16.37 -15.35
C ARG A 67 -8.50 -16.33 -15.68
N VAL A 68 -7.62 -16.42 -14.69
CA VAL A 68 -6.18 -16.54 -14.92
C VAL A 68 -5.89 -17.96 -15.45
N PRO A 69 -5.28 -18.12 -16.64
CA PRO A 69 -4.95 -19.45 -17.16
C PRO A 69 -4.11 -20.24 -16.15
N LYS A 70 -4.47 -21.50 -15.88
CA LYS A 70 -3.73 -22.36 -14.91
C LYS A 70 -2.22 -22.41 -15.19
N LYS A 71 -1.83 -22.44 -16.47
CA LYS A 71 -0.42 -22.41 -16.93
C LYS A 71 0.34 -21.13 -16.57
N ASN A 72 -0.38 -20.05 -16.22
CA ASN A 72 0.18 -18.77 -15.79
C ASN A 72 0.30 -18.67 -14.26
N VAL A 73 -0.07 -19.71 -13.52
CA VAL A 73 0.02 -19.72 -12.05
C VAL A 73 1.04 -20.76 -11.61
N ARG A 74 2.05 -20.34 -10.84
CA ARG A 74 3.01 -21.23 -10.19
C ARG A 74 2.68 -21.32 -8.70
N ILE A 75 2.53 -22.53 -8.19
CA ILE A 75 2.35 -22.81 -6.76
C ILE A 75 3.64 -23.42 -6.19
N LEU A 76 4.06 -22.97 -5.02
CA LEU A 76 5.12 -23.60 -4.21
C LEU A 76 4.56 -23.86 -2.80
N LEU A 77 4.42 -25.14 -2.42
CA LEU A 77 3.91 -25.53 -1.12
C LEU A 77 4.92 -26.36 -0.31
N ASN A 78 5.10 -26.02 0.97
CA ASN A 78 5.92 -26.77 1.92
C ASN A 78 7.28 -27.16 1.33
N ARG A 79 7.61 -28.47 1.21
CA ARG A 79 8.87 -28.99 0.66
C ARG A 79 9.28 -28.40 -0.70
N GLN A 80 8.32 -27.94 -1.51
CA GLN A 80 8.58 -27.29 -2.81
C GLN A 80 8.99 -25.82 -2.68
N ALA A 81 8.66 -25.17 -1.56
CA ALA A 81 8.90 -23.75 -1.29
C ALA A 81 10.24 -23.54 -0.57
N THR A 82 11.33 -24.08 -1.11
CA THR A 82 12.70 -23.81 -0.63
C THR A 82 13.14 -22.40 -1.02
N LYS A 83 14.16 -21.86 -0.33
CA LYS A 83 14.79 -20.59 -0.67
C LYS A 83 15.16 -20.55 -2.15
N TYR A 84 15.84 -21.60 -2.63
CA TYR A 84 16.22 -21.74 -4.04
C TYR A 84 15.00 -21.74 -4.98
N ALA A 85 13.97 -22.54 -4.70
CA ALA A 85 12.82 -22.68 -5.58
C ALA A 85 12.00 -21.38 -5.69
N ILE A 86 11.82 -20.67 -4.57
CA ILE A 86 11.15 -19.36 -4.54
C ILE A 86 11.99 -18.34 -5.33
N SER A 87 13.29 -18.23 -5.04
CA SER A 87 14.18 -17.31 -5.76
C SER A 87 14.22 -17.59 -7.26
N LYS A 88 14.34 -18.86 -7.68
CA LYS A 88 14.31 -19.26 -9.10
C LYS A 88 12.98 -18.90 -9.76
N THR A 89 11.87 -19.10 -9.05
CA THR A 89 10.53 -18.77 -9.57
C THR A 89 10.35 -17.28 -9.78
N LEU A 90 10.74 -16.44 -8.81
CA LEU A 90 10.60 -14.99 -8.92
C LEU A 90 11.63 -14.38 -9.90
N ARG A 91 12.92 -14.73 -9.78
CA ARG A 91 14.02 -14.14 -10.57
C ARG A 91 14.07 -14.62 -12.01
N SER A 92 13.63 -15.84 -12.29
CA SER A 92 13.76 -16.45 -13.61
C SER A 92 12.41 -16.70 -14.26
N TRP A 93 11.56 -17.53 -13.66
CA TRP A 93 10.29 -17.92 -14.29
C TRP A 93 9.36 -16.70 -14.48
N LEU A 94 9.10 -15.95 -13.41
CA LEU A 94 8.23 -14.78 -13.47
C LEU A 94 8.83 -13.69 -14.36
N TYR A 95 10.11 -13.37 -14.19
CA TYR A 95 10.83 -12.45 -15.07
C TYR A 95 10.67 -12.81 -16.56
N LYS A 96 10.91 -14.07 -16.93
CA LYS A 96 10.78 -14.57 -18.32
C LYS A 96 9.34 -14.50 -18.84
N LYS A 97 8.32 -14.73 -18.00
CA LYS A 97 6.90 -14.59 -18.38
C LYS A 97 6.53 -13.12 -18.61
N MET A 98 6.88 -12.25 -17.67
CA MET A 98 6.60 -10.82 -17.73
C MET A 98 7.31 -10.13 -18.90
N ARG A 99 8.56 -10.54 -19.21
CA ARG A 99 9.33 -10.00 -20.35
C ARG A 99 8.63 -10.26 -21.69
N ARG A 100 8.07 -11.45 -21.89
CA ARG A 100 7.38 -11.84 -23.14
C ARG A 100 6.11 -11.03 -23.38
N SER A 101 5.50 -10.52 -22.32
CA SER A 101 4.26 -9.74 -22.40
C SER A 101 4.46 -8.25 -22.66
N ARG A 102 5.66 -7.82 -23.08
CA ARG A 102 5.98 -6.45 -23.52
C ARG A 102 5.49 -5.36 -22.56
N GLY A 103 5.57 -5.61 -21.25
CA GLY A 103 5.21 -4.65 -20.19
C GLY A 103 3.71 -4.56 -19.85
N LYS A 104 2.84 -5.28 -20.55
CA LYS A 104 1.37 -5.24 -20.34
C LYS A 104 0.88 -6.14 -19.20
N ALA A 105 1.60 -7.22 -18.92
CA ALA A 105 1.15 -8.23 -17.96
C ALA A 105 0.97 -7.71 -16.53
N THR A 106 0.08 -8.30 -15.76
CA THR A 106 0.01 -8.10 -14.29
C THR A 106 0.69 -9.28 -13.59
N ALA A 107 1.60 -8.98 -12.65
CA ALA A 107 2.18 -9.97 -11.74
C ALA A 107 1.45 -9.94 -10.40
N ILE A 108 0.94 -11.09 -9.96
CA ILE A 108 0.37 -11.27 -8.62
C ILE A 108 1.27 -12.24 -7.85
N ILE A 109 1.83 -11.79 -6.73
CA ILE A 109 2.59 -12.64 -5.83
C ILE A 109 1.80 -12.72 -4.54
N TYR A 110 1.60 -13.93 -4.03
CA TYR A 110 0.98 -14.17 -2.74
C TYR A 110 1.90 -15.07 -1.93
N PHE A 111 2.28 -14.59 -0.75
CA PHE A 111 3.08 -15.35 0.22
C PHE A 111 2.28 -15.54 1.50
N SER A 112 2.20 -16.77 1.98
CA SER A 112 1.70 -17.08 3.32
C SER A 112 2.64 -18.03 4.04
N GLY A 113 2.95 -17.69 5.29
CA GLY A 113 3.95 -18.39 6.09
C GLY A 113 4.43 -17.52 7.24
N HIS A 114 5.43 -18.00 7.96
CA HIS A 114 6.15 -17.19 8.93
C HIS A 114 7.08 -16.20 8.25
N GLY A 115 7.23 -15.06 8.93
CA GLY A 115 8.29 -14.11 8.67
C GLY A 115 9.08 -13.87 9.94
N TRP A 116 10.30 -13.38 9.79
CA TRP A 116 11.14 -12.98 10.89
C TRP A 116 11.65 -11.56 10.67
N SER A 117 11.73 -10.77 11.73
CA SER A 117 12.28 -9.42 11.70
C SER A 117 13.29 -9.24 12.83
N GLY A 118 14.40 -8.57 12.53
CA GLY A 118 15.40 -8.18 13.52
C GLY A 118 16.19 -6.98 13.04
N GLY A 119 16.29 -5.95 13.90
CA GLY A 119 16.80 -4.65 13.49
C GLY A 119 15.96 -4.05 12.35
N ASN A 120 16.61 -3.65 11.26
CA ASN A 120 15.97 -3.09 10.07
C ASN A 120 15.66 -4.13 8.98
N LEU A 121 15.90 -5.42 9.24
CA LEU A 121 15.79 -6.49 8.25
C LEU A 121 14.54 -7.33 8.47
N SER A 122 13.94 -7.78 7.36
CA SER A 122 12.71 -8.58 7.33
C SER A 122 12.85 -9.76 6.37
N TYR A 123 12.46 -10.97 6.79
CA TYR A 123 12.78 -12.21 6.08
C TYR A 123 11.59 -13.16 5.93
N TRP A 124 11.30 -13.59 4.70
CA TRP A 124 10.37 -14.68 4.42
C TRP A 124 11.02 -16.02 4.77
N LEU A 125 10.43 -16.74 5.73
CA LEU A 125 10.89 -18.08 6.05
C LEU A 125 10.40 -19.04 4.96
N ALA A 126 11.36 -19.59 4.22
CA ALA A 126 11.15 -20.68 3.28
C ALA A 126 11.10 -22.02 4.02
N TYR A 127 10.73 -23.09 3.32
CA TYR A 127 10.65 -24.43 3.90
C TYR A 127 11.95 -24.89 4.57
N ASP A 128 13.08 -24.59 3.95
CA ASP A 128 14.44 -24.94 4.38
C ASP A 128 15.11 -23.86 5.24
N SER A 129 14.35 -22.85 5.69
CA SER A 129 14.85 -21.88 6.66
C SER A 129 15.07 -22.51 8.03
N SER A 130 16.08 -22.01 8.74
CA SER A 130 16.42 -22.42 10.11
C SER A 130 16.31 -21.26 11.07
N ALA A 131 15.61 -21.48 12.19
CA ALA A 131 15.38 -20.49 13.24
C ALA A 131 16.31 -20.67 14.45
N LYS A 132 17.39 -21.44 14.31
CA LYS A 132 18.38 -21.69 15.39
C LYS A 132 19.05 -20.42 15.92
N SER A 133 19.30 -19.44 15.05
CA SER A 133 19.82 -18.12 15.43
C SER A 133 19.54 -17.07 14.34
N PRO A 134 19.64 -15.76 14.65
CA PRO A 134 19.48 -14.70 13.64
C PRO A 134 20.39 -14.87 12.41
N LYS A 135 21.64 -15.33 12.60
CA LYS A 135 22.59 -15.61 11.50
C LYS A 135 22.11 -16.76 10.60
N HIS A 136 21.49 -17.80 11.17
CA HIS A 136 20.91 -18.89 10.40
C HIS A 136 19.70 -18.43 9.58
N ILE A 137 18.85 -17.58 10.16
CA ILE A 137 17.72 -16.97 9.46
C ILE A 137 18.23 -16.15 8.27
N ALA A 138 19.18 -15.24 8.50
CA ALA A 138 19.75 -14.42 7.43
C ALA A 138 20.32 -15.25 6.26
N ARG A 139 20.96 -16.39 6.56
CA ARG A 139 21.53 -17.28 5.55
C ARG A 139 20.48 -18.12 4.80
N THR A 140 19.46 -18.61 5.50
CA THR A 140 18.54 -19.65 4.98
C THR A 140 17.14 -19.14 4.63
N ALA A 141 16.77 -17.94 5.09
CA ALA A 141 15.54 -17.26 4.70
C ALA A 141 15.76 -16.34 3.49
N ILE A 142 14.67 -15.78 2.97
CA ILE A 142 14.69 -14.83 1.88
C ILE A 142 14.48 -13.44 2.46
N ASP A 143 15.48 -12.58 2.37
CA ASP A 143 15.37 -11.18 2.74
C ASP A 143 14.33 -10.46 1.85
N HIS A 144 13.54 -9.57 2.46
CA HIS A 144 12.50 -8.80 1.79
C HIS A 144 13.08 -7.85 0.75
N GLU A 145 14.22 -7.20 1.01
CA GLU A 145 14.85 -6.29 0.05
C GLU A 145 15.30 -7.04 -1.22
N SER A 146 15.74 -8.28 -1.06
CA SER A 146 16.02 -9.17 -2.19
C SER A 146 14.78 -9.44 -3.04
N VAL A 147 13.61 -9.68 -2.43
CA VAL A 147 12.34 -9.85 -3.17
C VAL A 147 12.00 -8.57 -3.93
N ASP A 148 12.08 -7.41 -3.28
CA ASP A 148 11.83 -6.11 -3.91
C ASP A 148 12.77 -5.88 -5.10
N SER A 149 14.06 -6.14 -4.93
CA SER A 149 15.06 -6.07 -6.00
C SER A 149 14.74 -7.00 -7.19
N TRP A 150 14.22 -8.21 -6.94
CA TRP A 150 13.82 -9.10 -8.03
C TRP A 150 12.57 -8.61 -8.74
N LEU A 151 11.61 -8.07 -7.99
CA LEU A 151 10.36 -7.58 -8.53
C LEU A 151 10.57 -6.27 -9.29
N THR A 152 11.42 -5.33 -8.84
CA THR A 152 11.73 -4.06 -9.53
C THR A 152 12.28 -4.26 -10.94
N ARG A 153 12.95 -5.38 -11.20
CA ARG A 153 13.48 -5.76 -12.52
C ARG A 153 12.41 -6.18 -13.54
N LEU A 154 11.17 -6.44 -13.11
CA LEU A 154 10.09 -6.78 -14.04
C LEU A 154 9.74 -5.58 -14.93
N ARG A 155 9.68 -5.78 -16.26
CA ARG A 155 9.34 -4.70 -17.22
C ARG A 155 7.93 -4.14 -17.04
N SER A 156 7.00 -4.93 -16.51
CA SER A 156 5.65 -4.45 -16.24
C SER A 156 5.63 -3.51 -15.03
N LYS A 157 4.80 -2.49 -15.13
CA LYS A 157 4.52 -1.58 -14.04
C LYS A 157 3.37 -2.09 -13.15
N ARG A 158 2.71 -3.22 -13.46
CA ARG A 158 1.61 -3.81 -12.66
C ARG A 158 2.11 -5.02 -11.87
N VAL A 159 2.57 -4.78 -10.64
CA VAL A 159 3.05 -5.83 -9.73
C VAL A 159 2.33 -5.68 -8.40
N VAL A 160 1.63 -6.72 -7.97
CA VAL A 160 0.90 -6.73 -6.70
C VAL A 160 1.41 -7.87 -5.85
N LEU A 161 1.89 -7.55 -4.66
CA LEU A 161 2.42 -8.49 -3.68
C LEU A 161 1.49 -8.52 -2.46
N PHE A 162 0.91 -9.67 -2.17
CA PHE A 162 0.13 -9.93 -0.97
C PHE A 162 0.98 -10.75 0.01
N ILE A 163 1.13 -10.28 1.24
CA ILE A 163 1.92 -10.94 2.29
C ILE A 163 0.99 -11.29 3.45
N ASP A 164 0.71 -12.58 3.62
CA ASP A 164 0.00 -13.14 4.78
C ASP A 164 0.99 -13.79 5.75
N ALA A 165 1.77 -12.93 6.41
CA ALA A 165 2.78 -13.27 7.41
C ALA A 165 2.81 -12.16 8.47
N CYS A 166 3.27 -12.46 9.69
CA CYS A 166 3.41 -11.47 10.75
C CYS A 166 4.29 -10.29 10.28
N ASN A 167 3.74 -9.07 10.32
CA ASN A 167 4.35 -7.88 9.74
C ASN A 167 5.34 -7.15 10.68
N SER A 168 6.07 -7.84 11.55
CA SER A 168 6.99 -7.18 12.49
C SER A 168 8.15 -6.40 11.84
N GLY A 169 8.30 -6.48 10.50
CA GLY A 169 9.22 -5.63 9.72
C GLY A 169 8.92 -5.47 8.21
N PHE A 170 7.94 -6.15 7.62
CA PHE A 170 7.79 -6.20 6.14
C PHE A 170 7.33 -4.91 5.49
N ALA A 171 6.44 -4.15 6.14
CA ALA A 171 5.82 -3.00 5.49
C ALA A 171 6.63 -1.68 5.62
N TRP A 172 7.75 -1.69 6.37
CA TRP A 172 8.47 -0.45 6.73
C TRP A 172 9.97 -0.45 6.43
N SER A 173 10.55 -1.53 5.89
CA SER A 173 11.88 -1.47 5.27
C SER A 173 11.81 -0.65 3.97
N GLY A 174 11.89 0.67 4.12
CA GLY A 174 12.30 1.57 3.05
C GLY A 174 11.21 1.98 2.05
N THR A 175 10.72 3.20 2.24
CA THR A 175 10.12 4.09 1.23
C THR A 175 11.05 4.39 0.03
N ARG A 176 11.98 3.48 -0.33
CA ARG A 176 13.01 3.67 -1.37
C ARG A 176 13.06 2.59 -2.46
N SER A 177 12.41 1.44 -2.32
CA SER A 177 12.76 0.29 -3.19
C SER A 177 11.68 -0.14 -4.19
N ILE A 178 10.67 0.69 -4.43
CA ILE A 178 9.78 0.54 -5.58
C ILE A 178 9.73 1.87 -6.36
N GLY A 179 10.86 2.20 -6.99
CA GLY A 179 11.04 3.16 -8.08
C GLY A 179 10.23 4.45 -8.03
N MET A 180 10.79 5.49 -7.41
CA MET A 180 10.49 6.86 -7.80
C MET A 180 11.06 7.10 -9.21
N ALA A 181 10.18 7.20 -10.19
CA ALA A 181 10.35 8.11 -11.32
C ALA A 181 9.23 9.15 -11.22
N GLN A 182 9.35 10.06 -10.27
CA GLN A 182 8.62 11.33 -10.30
C GLN A 182 9.36 12.25 -11.28
N LYS A 183 9.03 12.14 -12.58
CA LYS A 183 9.10 13.28 -13.49
C LYS A 183 7.66 13.54 -13.95
N GLY A 184 7.27 14.81 -13.87
CA GLY A 184 5.88 15.28 -13.88
C GLY A 184 4.99 14.62 -14.93
N PHE A 185 3.78 14.24 -14.54
CA PHE A 185 2.73 13.84 -15.46
C PHE A 185 1.38 14.33 -14.93
N HIS A 186 1.13 15.62 -15.17
CA HIS A 186 -0.21 16.10 -15.48
C HIS A 186 -0.38 15.93 -17.00
N LYS A 187 -1.23 14.99 -17.43
CA LYS A 187 -2.10 15.09 -18.63
C LYS A 187 -2.73 13.74 -18.99
N SER A 188 -4.01 13.84 -19.39
CA SER A 188 -4.85 12.85 -20.08
C SER A 188 -5.07 11.49 -19.40
N ILE A 189 -6.22 11.34 -18.73
CA ILE A 189 -6.88 10.04 -18.52
C ILE A 189 -7.48 9.64 -19.88
N ASN A 190 -6.72 8.87 -20.67
CA ASN A 190 -7.33 8.11 -21.75
C ASN A 190 -8.00 6.88 -21.13
N ALA A 191 -9.32 6.75 -21.30
CA ALA A 191 -10.19 5.71 -20.75
C ALA A 191 -9.89 4.27 -21.25
N THR A 192 -8.73 4.04 -21.85
CA THR A 192 -8.34 2.79 -22.55
C THR A 192 -7.14 2.06 -21.93
N GLN A 193 -6.56 2.55 -20.82
CA GLN A 193 -5.43 1.88 -20.16
C GLN A 193 -5.73 1.58 -18.68
N PHE A 194 -5.72 0.28 -18.32
CA PHE A 194 -5.71 -0.12 -16.92
C PHE A 194 -4.53 0.50 -16.17
N GLY A 195 -4.76 0.80 -14.89
CA GLY A 195 -3.80 1.42 -13.98
C GLY A 195 -2.45 0.70 -13.91
N GLN A 196 -1.46 1.36 -13.33
CA GLN A 196 -0.11 0.84 -13.17
C GLN A 196 0.35 1.07 -11.75
N GLY A 197 1.16 0.19 -11.20
CA GLY A 197 1.60 0.29 -9.83
C GLY A 197 2.27 -0.97 -9.33
N ARG A 198 3.19 -0.76 -8.41
CA ARG A 198 3.96 -1.80 -7.76
C ARG A 198 3.63 -1.69 -6.27
N VAL A 199 2.72 -2.55 -5.83
CA VAL A 199 2.02 -2.39 -4.56
C VAL A 199 2.19 -3.64 -3.71
N THR A 200 2.52 -3.43 -2.44
CA THR A 200 2.55 -4.49 -1.43
C THR A 200 1.38 -4.28 -0.47
N ILE A 201 0.64 -5.36 -0.18
CA ILE A 201 -0.41 -5.40 0.84
C ILE A 201 -0.05 -6.50 1.85
N ALA A 202 0.34 -6.08 3.05
CA ALA A 202 0.64 -6.97 4.16
C ALA A 202 -0.58 -7.16 5.06
N SER A 203 -0.68 -8.33 5.69
CA SER A 203 -1.88 -8.78 6.39
C SER A 203 -2.11 -8.13 7.75
N SER A 204 -1.08 -7.60 8.40
CA SER A 204 -1.15 -6.99 9.74
C SER A 204 -0.28 -5.73 9.85
N MET A 205 -0.45 -4.92 10.90
CA MET A 205 0.49 -3.83 11.25
C MET A 205 1.73 -4.37 11.97
N GLN A 206 2.76 -3.52 12.17
CA GLN A 206 4.02 -3.93 12.80
C GLN A 206 3.87 -4.58 14.19
N ASN A 207 2.92 -4.08 14.99
CA ASN A 207 2.63 -4.59 16.33
C ASN A 207 1.44 -5.56 16.34
N GLN A 208 1.14 -6.19 15.21
CA GLN A 208 0.02 -7.11 15.05
C GLN A 208 0.46 -8.42 14.39
N TYR A 209 -0.05 -9.53 14.91
CA TYR A 209 0.10 -10.84 14.27
C TYR A 209 -0.89 -11.04 13.11
N SER A 210 -0.50 -11.87 12.15
CA SER A 210 -1.49 -12.47 11.25
C SER A 210 -2.10 -13.70 11.91
N VAL A 211 -3.42 -13.80 11.92
CA VAL A 211 -4.13 -14.84 12.70
C VAL A 211 -4.86 -15.85 11.83
N GLU A 212 -4.76 -17.12 12.24
CA GLU A 212 -5.48 -18.26 11.69
C GLU A 212 -6.70 -18.63 12.56
N SER A 213 -7.80 -19.05 11.93
CA SER A 213 -9.02 -19.42 12.66
C SER A 213 -9.60 -20.75 12.19
N ASN A 214 -9.91 -21.62 13.16
CA ASN A 214 -10.58 -22.89 12.90
C ASN A 214 -12.02 -22.72 12.42
N LYS A 215 -12.71 -21.63 12.79
CA LYS A 215 -14.10 -21.37 12.39
C LYS A 215 -14.23 -21.15 10.88
N ILE A 216 -13.30 -20.39 10.30
CA ILE A 216 -13.25 -20.14 8.84
C ILE A 216 -12.31 -21.10 8.12
N ARG A 217 -11.51 -21.88 8.87
CA ARG A 217 -10.49 -22.80 8.36
C ARG A 217 -9.56 -22.12 7.35
N HIS A 218 -9.12 -20.90 7.64
CA HIS A 218 -8.29 -20.03 6.81
C HIS A 218 -7.54 -19.03 7.68
N GLY A 219 -6.47 -18.42 7.16
CA GLY A 219 -5.96 -17.14 7.67
C GLY A 219 -7.01 -16.04 7.49
N VAL A 220 -7.15 -15.13 8.47
CA VAL A 220 -8.19 -14.08 8.41
C VAL A 220 -8.02 -13.17 7.19
N PHE A 221 -6.78 -12.74 6.92
CA PHE A 221 -6.48 -11.94 5.74
C PHE A 221 -6.78 -12.70 4.44
N SER A 222 -6.27 -13.92 4.33
CA SER A 222 -6.49 -14.78 3.17
C SER A 222 -7.95 -15.05 2.89
N TYR A 223 -8.75 -15.30 3.92
CA TYR A 223 -10.18 -15.48 3.79
C TYR A 223 -10.85 -14.24 3.19
N VAL A 224 -10.58 -13.06 3.76
CA VAL A 224 -11.16 -11.80 3.27
C VAL A 224 -10.67 -11.48 1.85
N LEU A 225 -9.41 -11.78 1.51
CA LEU A 225 -8.87 -11.62 0.17
C LEU A 225 -9.58 -12.54 -0.83
N ILE A 226 -9.77 -13.82 -0.50
CA ILE A 226 -10.50 -14.78 -1.34
C ILE A 226 -11.92 -14.25 -1.61
N GLU A 227 -12.60 -13.76 -0.59
CA GLU A 227 -13.94 -13.21 -0.70
C GLU A 227 -14.00 -11.93 -1.56
N ALA A 228 -13.01 -11.04 -1.40
CA ALA A 228 -12.84 -9.88 -2.26
C ALA A 228 -12.73 -10.29 -3.74
N LEU A 229 -11.82 -11.21 -4.04
CA LEU A 229 -11.53 -11.69 -5.39
C LEU A 229 -12.67 -12.48 -6.03
N LYS A 230 -13.56 -13.07 -5.23
CA LYS A 230 -14.81 -13.69 -5.70
C LYS A 230 -15.89 -12.69 -6.11
N GLY A 231 -15.67 -11.39 -5.89
CA GLY A 231 -16.60 -10.32 -6.27
C GLY A 231 -17.26 -9.59 -5.11
N LYS A 232 -16.98 -9.93 -3.84
CA LYS A 232 -17.49 -9.12 -2.72
C LYS A 232 -16.84 -7.73 -2.64
N ALA A 233 -15.71 -7.53 -3.32
CA ALA A 233 -15.06 -6.23 -3.47
C ALA A 233 -15.51 -5.46 -4.71
N ASP A 234 -16.25 -6.08 -5.65
CA ASP A 234 -16.82 -5.38 -6.80
C ASP A 234 -17.97 -4.49 -6.30
N TYR A 235 -17.62 -3.26 -5.91
CA TYR A 235 -18.53 -2.32 -5.26
C TYR A 235 -19.29 -1.50 -6.30
N ASN A 236 -18.66 -1.21 -7.44
CA ASN A 236 -19.27 -0.47 -8.54
C ASN A 236 -20.10 -1.36 -9.48
N LYS A 237 -20.03 -2.70 -9.32
CA LYS A 237 -20.79 -3.70 -10.09
C LYS A 237 -20.43 -3.71 -11.58
N ASP A 238 -19.19 -3.37 -11.92
CA ASP A 238 -18.71 -3.43 -13.30
C ASP A 238 -18.20 -4.83 -13.72
N GLY A 239 -18.21 -5.79 -12.78
CA GLY A 239 -17.80 -7.17 -13.00
C GLY A 239 -16.29 -7.41 -12.96
N ILE A 240 -15.52 -6.38 -12.59
CA ILE A 240 -14.06 -6.41 -12.42
C ILE A 240 -13.74 -6.03 -10.97
N VAL A 241 -12.90 -6.82 -10.32
CA VAL A 241 -12.36 -6.46 -9.00
C VAL A 241 -10.99 -5.84 -9.19
N THR A 242 -10.86 -4.58 -8.80
CA THR A 242 -9.65 -3.78 -8.96
C THR A 242 -8.83 -3.67 -7.68
N LEU A 243 -7.55 -3.27 -7.77
CA LEU A 243 -6.67 -3.11 -6.61
C LEU A 243 -7.20 -2.10 -5.57
N PRO A 244 -7.75 -0.92 -5.94
CA PRO A 244 -8.40 -0.03 -4.99
C PRO A 244 -9.56 -0.69 -4.24
N GLU A 245 -10.39 -1.46 -4.94
CA GLU A 245 -11.51 -2.19 -4.34
C GLU A 245 -11.07 -3.31 -3.41
N VAL A 246 -10.07 -4.09 -3.81
CA VAL A 246 -9.43 -5.09 -2.94
C VAL A 246 -8.92 -4.43 -1.67
N TRP A 247 -8.23 -3.29 -1.78
CA TRP A 247 -7.75 -2.55 -0.61
C TRP A 247 -8.89 -2.04 0.28
N THR A 248 -9.94 -1.46 -0.31
CA THR A 248 -11.13 -1.02 0.43
C THR A 248 -11.76 -2.20 1.18
N HIS A 249 -11.96 -3.34 0.51
CA HIS A 249 -12.56 -4.52 1.12
C HIS A 249 -11.71 -5.09 2.26
N LEU A 250 -10.39 -5.21 2.05
CA LEU A 250 -9.47 -5.70 3.08
C LEU A 250 -9.43 -4.77 4.30
N SER A 251 -9.29 -3.47 4.08
CA SER A 251 -9.16 -2.47 5.17
C SER A 251 -10.42 -2.37 6.04
N GLN A 252 -11.60 -2.65 5.48
CA GLN A 252 -12.86 -2.68 6.21
C GLN A 252 -13.10 -3.99 6.98
N ASN A 253 -12.75 -5.13 6.39
CA ASN A 253 -13.24 -6.43 6.86
C ASN A 253 -12.22 -7.23 7.67
N VAL A 254 -10.91 -7.09 7.42
CA VAL A 254 -9.89 -7.90 8.12
C VAL A 254 -9.90 -7.63 9.63
N ARG A 255 -9.91 -6.37 10.04
CA ARG A 255 -9.93 -6.00 11.48
C ARG A 255 -11.20 -6.49 12.16
N THR A 256 -12.33 -6.23 11.53
CA THR A 256 -13.65 -6.63 12.05
C THR A 256 -13.73 -8.14 12.24
N LEU A 257 -13.29 -8.92 11.24
CA LEU A 257 -13.31 -10.37 11.30
C LEU A 257 -12.31 -10.92 12.32
N ALA A 258 -11.10 -10.35 12.40
CA ALA A 258 -10.09 -10.75 13.38
C ALA A 258 -10.57 -10.53 14.82
N MET A 259 -11.17 -9.37 15.11
CA MET A 259 -11.78 -9.08 16.41
C MET A 259 -12.92 -10.06 16.72
N LYS A 260 -13.78 -10.38 15.75
CA LYS A 260 -14.89 -11.33 15.93
C LYS A 260 -14.39 -12.75 16.24
N LEU A 261 -13.36 -13.22 15.54
CA LEU A 261 -12.92 -14.61 15.60
C LEU A 261 -11.88 -14.90 16.68
N LYS A 262 -11.00 -13.95 16.96
CA LYS A 262 -9.80 -14.16 17.81
C LYS A 262 -9.68 -13.13 18.93
N LYS A 263 -10.59 -12.14 18.99
CA LYS A 263 -10.54 -11.01 19.95
C LYS A 263 -9.22 -10.23 19.87
N TYR A 264 -8.55 -10.28 18.72
CA TYR A 264 -7.25 -9.67 18.48
C TYR A 264 -7.30 -8.81 17.20
N PRO A 265 -6.76 -7.59 17.21
CA PRO A 265 -6.81 -6.72 16.06
C PRO A 265 -5.75 -7.13 15.02
N GLN A 266 -6.21 -7.39 13.80
CA GLN A 266 -5.36 -7.52 12.63
C GLN A 266 -5.79 -6.47 11.60
N SER A 267 -4.90 -5.59 11.18
CA SER A 267 -5.20 -4.48 10.27
C SER A 267 -4.21 -4.50 9.10
N PRO A 268 -4.68 -4.66 7.85
CA PRO A 268 -3.77 -4.76 6.72
C PRO A 268 -3.09 -3.42 6.45
N VAL A 269 -1.90 -3.48 5.87
CA VAL A 269 -1.09 -2.32 5.49
C VAL A 269 -0.81 -2.37 4.00
N ARG A 270 -0.85 -1.21 3.34
CA ARG A 270 -0.50 -1.06 1.92
C ARG A 270 0.68 -0.12 1.78
N SER A 271 1.63 -0.49 0.94
CA SER A 271 2.78 0.33 0.54
C SER A 271 2.99 0.28 -0.97
N GLY A 272 3.76 1.24 -1.50
CA GLY A 272 4.09 1.35 -2.92
C GLY A 272 3.08 2.18 -3.74
N PRO A 273 3.54 2.82 -4.83
CA PRO A 273 2.70 3.68 -5.65
C PRO A 273 1.82 2.88 -6.62
N SER A 274 0.64 3.42 -6.91
CA SER A 274 -0.17 3.01 -8.06
C SER A 274 -0.99 4.18 -8.60
N THR A 275 -1.19 4.20 -9.91
CA THR A 275 -2.09 5.09 -10.64
C THR A 275 -3.22 4.29 -11.27
N GLY A 276 -4.42 4.86 -11.32
CA GLY A 276 -5.60 4.20 -11.87
C GLY A 276 -6.00 2.90 -11.17
N ALA A 277 -6.85 2.12 -11.82
CA ALA A 277 -7.35 0.84 -11.32
C ALA A 277 -6.62 -0.33 -12.00
N ILE A 278 -5.87 -1.12 -11.24
CA ILE A 278 -5.24 -2.37 -11.71
C ILE A 278 -6.27 -3.50 -11.51
N PRO A 279 -6.73 -4.19 -12.57
CA PRO A 279 -7.60 -5.36 -12.42
C PRO A 279 -6.87 -6.52 -11.73
N ILE A 280 -7.56 -7.19 -10.80
CA ILE A 280 -7.03 -8.32 -10.04
C ILE A 280 -7.86 -9.60 -10.29
N SER A 281 -9.19 -9.48 -10.42
CA SER A 281 -10.09 -10.60 -10.70
C SER A 281 -11.27 -10.15 -11.57
N PHE A 282 -11.94 -11.08 -12.26
CA PHE A 282 -13.00 -10.81 -13.26
C PHE A 282 -14.28 -11.60 -12.97
N PRO A 283 -14.89 -11.41 -11.78
CA PRO A 283 -15.93 -12.29 -11.27
C PRO A 283 -17.22 -12.33 -12.10
N ALA A 284 -17.60 -11.22 -12.76
CA ALA A 284 -18.92 -11.10 -13.37
C ALA A 284 -18.93 -10.83 -14.88
N VAL A 285 -17.79 -10.96 -15.58
CA VAL A 285 -17.80 -10.96 -17.06
C VAL A 285 -18.54 -12.23 -17.53
N ARG A 286 -19.88 -12.26 -17.60
CA ARG A 286 -20.64 -13.39 -18.18
C ARG A 286 -20.27 -13.52 -19.67
N ALA A 287 -19.91 -14.70 -20.18
CA ALA A 287 -20.87 -15.68 -20.71
C ALA A 287 -21.95 -15.07 -21.63
N PHE A 288 -21.56 -14.17 -22.55
CA PHE A 288 -22.40 -13.61 -23.61
C PHE A 288 -22.36 -14.45 -24.91
N VAL A 289 -22.26 -15.78 -24.79
CA VAL A 289 -22.39 -16.71 -25.94
C VAL A 289 -23.29 -17.85 -25.51
N ALA A 290 -24.59 -17.59 -25.44
CA ALA A 290 -25.64 -18.59 -25.66
C ALA A 290 -26.99 -17.87 -25.56
N HIS A 291 -27.76 -17.97 -26.65
CA HIS A 291 -29.19 -17.65 -26.75
C HIS A 291 -29.57 -16.17 -26.83
N ARG A 292 -29.46 -15.60 -28.03
CA ARG A 292 -30.61 -14.90 -28.62
C ARG A 292 -30.76 -15.32 -30.08
N LYS A 293 -31.84 -16.06 -30.37
CA LYS A 293 -32.40 -16.17 -31.71
C LYS A 293 -32.89 -14.79 -32.15
N HIS A 294 -32.74 -14.51 -33.44
CA HIS A 294 -33.19 -13.32 -34.15
C HIS A 294 -34.61 -12.87 -33.75
N LYS A 295 -34.75 -11.57 -33.49
CA LYS A 295 -35.84 -10.73 -34.02
C LYS A 295 -35.35 -9.28 -33.99
N GLN A 296 -35.19 -8.67 -35.17
CA GLN A 296 -35.04 -7.22 -35.28
C GLN A 296 -36.38 -6.56 -34.94
N PRO A 297 -36.37 -5.41 -34.26
CA PRO A 297 -37.41 -4.42 -34.41
C PRO A 297 -36.83 -3.20 -35.13
N THR A 298 -37.30 -3.01 -36.36
CA THR A 298 -37.47 -1.68 -36.97
C THR A 298 -38.39 -0.87 -36.05
N GLY A 299 -37.91 0.25 -35.51
CA GLY A 299 -38.73 1.09 -34.65
C GLY A 299 -37.96 2.30 -34.13
N SER A 300 -38.52 3.48 -34.42
CA SER A 300 -37.98 4.81 -34.25
C SER A 300 -37.43 5.14 -32.84
N ILE A 301 -36.51 6.10 -32.81
CA ILE A 301 -35.92 6.73 -31.63
C ILE A 301 -37.03 7.30 -30.75
N SER A 302 -37.17 6.81 -29.52
CA SER A 302 -37.80 7.54 -28.42
C SER A 302 -37.48 6.93 -27.05
N SER A 303 -36.98 7.77 -26.16
CA SER A 303 -36.81 7.59 -24.71
C SER A 303 -35.58 6.82 -24.21
N MET A 304 -34.50 7.57 -23.98
CA MET A 304 -33.62 7.36 -22.82
C MET A 304 -34.42 7.59 -21.53
N ARG A 305 -34.48 6.60 -20.64
CA ARG A 305 -34.64 6.78 -19.19
C ARG A 305 -34.22 5.51 -18.45
N GLY A 306 -33.18 5.60 -17.62
CA GLY A 306 -32.82 4.50 -16.71
C GLY A 306 -31.37 4.37 -16.24
N LEU A 307 -30.45 5.30 -16.56
CA LEU A 307 -29.17 5.39 -15.84
C LEU A 307 -29.38 6.25 -14.59
N ARG A 308 -29.43 5.61 -13.41
CA ARG A 308 -29.28 6.33 -12.14
C ARG A 308 -27.83 6.86 -12.09
N THR A 309 -27.66 8.13 -12.44
CA THR A 309 -26.43 8.86 -12.21
C THR A 309 -26.14 8.85 -10.70
N VAL A 310 -24.97 8.35 -10.31
CA VAL A 310 -24.50 8.47 -8.92
C VAL A 310 -24.35 9.95 -8.64
N GLN A 311 -25.29 10.50 -7.87
CA GLN A 311 -25.30 11.90 -7.50
C GLN A 311 -24.09 12.15 -6.58
N LYS A 312 -23.24 13.11 -6.95
CA LYS A 312 -22.00 13.46 -6.23
C LYS A 312 -22.11 14.88 -5.70
N ASP A 313 -21.69 15.09 -4.47
CA ASP A 313 -21.72 16.39 -3.81
C ASP A 313 -20.32 17.02 -3.80
N ASN A 314 -20.28 18.35 -3.89
CA ASN A 314 -19.05 19.13 -3.84
C ASN A 314 -18.63 19.38 -2.39
N LEU A 315 -17.47 18.85 -2.01
CA LEU A 315 -16.88 19.07 -0.70
C LEU A 315 -15.58 19.86 -0.81
N LYS A 316 -15.59 21.11 -0.34
CA LYS A 316 -14.40 21.94 -0.18
C LYS A 316 -13.80 21.71 1.21
N ILE A 317 -12.54 21.27 1.28
CA ILE A 317 -11.80 21.06 2.53
C ILE A 317 -10.63 22.03 2.58
N THR A 318 -10.53 22.77 3.68
CA THR A 318 -9.40 23.66 3.97
C THR A 318 -8.78 23.29 5.32
N SER A 319 -7.50 23.64 5.53
CA SER A 319 -6.85 23.42 6.83
C SER A 319 -5.97 24.58 7.26
N SER A 320 -5.75 24.65 8.58
CA SER A 320 -4.75 25.52 9.20
C SER A 320 -3.76 24.66 10.00
N PRO A 321 -2.45 24.66 9.65
CA PRO A 321 -1.87 25.36 8.50
C PRO A 321 -2.28 24.73 7.14
N LYS A 322 -2.22 25.52 6.06
CA LYS A 322 -2.53 25.09 4.68
C LYS A 322 -1.57 24.00 4.17
N GLY A 323 -1.90 23.28 3.11
CA GLY A 323 -1.05 22.23 2.54
C GLY A 323 -1.01 20.94 3.37
N ALA A 324 -2.07 20.67 4.14
CA ALA A 324 -2.20 19.39 4.83
C ALA A 324 -2.72 18.33 3.86
N ARG A 325 -2.17 17.12 3.93
CA ARG A 325 -2.60 16.00 3.08
C ARG A 325 -3.91 15.42 3.59
N LEU A 326 -4.91 15.37 2.72
CA LEU A 326 -6.24 14.84 2.96
C LEU A 326 -6.34 13.42 2.43
N PHE A 327 -6.93 12.54 3.23
CA PHE A 327 -7.35 11.21 2.83
C PHE A 327 -8.86 11.08 3.03
N VAL A 328 -9.58 10.65 2.00
CA VAL A 328 -11.01 10.33 2.06
C VAL A 328 -11.18 8.82 1.92
N ASP A 329 -11.85 8.21 2.89
CA ASP A 329 -12.03 6.75 3.01
C ASP A 329 -10.73 5.95 2.93
N GLY A 330 -9.63 6.58 3.34
CA GLY A 330 -8.29 5.99 3.32
C GLY A 330 -7.52 6.18 2.01
N ALA A 331 -8.14 6.67 0.94
CA ALA A 331 -7.46 7.06 -0.30
C ALA A 331 -6.85 8.45 -0.16
N ASP A 332 -5.62 8.65 -0.65
CA ASP A 332 -5.00 9.98 -0.71
C ASP A 332 -5.77 10.84 -1.72
N SER A 333 -6.31 11.95 -1.27
CA SER A 333 -7.15 12.83 -2.07
C SER A 333 -6.41 14.11 -2.50
N GLY A 334 -5.21 14.38 -1.96
CA GLY A 334 -4.41 15.56 -2.27
C GLY A 334 -4.14 16.44 -1.06
N THR A 335 -3.81 17.71 -1.28
CA THR A 335 -3.45 18.67 -0.22
C THR A 335 -4.43 19.83 -0.14
N THR A 336 -4.78 20.25 1.08
CA THR A 336 -5.67 21.40 1.32
C THR A 336 -5.04 22.74 0.90
N PRO A 337 -5.84 23.72 0.43
CA PRO A 337 -7.27 23.65 0.16
C PRO A 337 -7.59 22.80 -1.08
N LEU A 338 -8.65 22.01 -1.02
CA LEU A 338 -9.02 21.06 -2.08
C LEU A 338 -10.54 20.88 -2.16
N THR A 339 -11.09 20.84 -3.37
CA THR A 339 -12.50 20.53 -3.64
C THR A 339 -12.60 19.14 -4.25
N LEU A 340 -13.49 18.29 -3.72
CA LEU A 340 -13.70 16.91 -4.14
C LEU A 340 -15.17 16.67 -4.46
N HIS A 341 -15.43 15.80 -5.46
CA HIS A 341 -16.76 15.27 -5.74
C HIS A 341 -16.90 13.91 -5.06
N LEU A 342 -17.72 13.84 -4.01
CA LEU A 342 -17.92 12.61 -3.24
C LEU A 342 -19.33 12.07 -3.51
N PRO A 343 -19.50 10.74 -3.69
CA PRO A 343 -20.84 10.13 -3.73
C PRO A 343 -21.68 10.51 -2.52
N GLN A 344 -23.00 10.42 -2.61
CA GLN A 344 -23.85 10.54 -1.41
C GLN A 344 -23.54 9.41 -0.41
N GLY A 345 -23.37 9.75 0.87
CA GLY A 345 -23.00 8.79 1.90
C GLY A 345 -22.13 9.36 3.02
N ILE A 346 -21.55 8.45 3.80
CA ILE A 346 -20.67 8.79 4.93
C ILE A 346 -19.23 8.59 4.49
N HIS A 347 -18.45 9.65 4.48
CA HIS A 347 -17.03 9.59 4.12
C HIS A 347 -16.14 9.88 5.33
N ARG A 348 -15.12 9.06 5.54
CA ARG A 348 -14.14 9.22 6.62
C ARG A 348 -12.97 10.07 6.14
N LEU A 349 -12.75 11.18 6.81
CA LEU A 349 -11.65 12.09 6.52
C LEU A 349 -10.49 11.83 7.48
N ARG A 350 -9.28 11.76 6.94
CA ARG A 350 -8.03 11.80 7.73
C ARG A 350 -7.14 12.87 7.13
N ILE A 351 -6.75 13.86 7.94
CA ILE A 351 -5.88 14.96 7.50
C ILE A 351 -4.56 14.88 8.26
N THR A 352 -3.45 14.96 7.53
CA THR A 352 -2.11 14.85 8.08
C THR A 352 -1.20 15.95 7.57
N LYS A 353 -0.35 16.49 8.46
CA LYS A 353 0.73 17.39 8.07
C LYS A 353 1.95 17.13 8.98
N ARG A 354 3.15 17.25 8.42
CA ARG A 354 4.40 17.09 9.18
C ARG A 354 4.42 18.08 10.35
N GLY A 355 4.76 17.60 11.55
CA GLY A 355 4.74 18.41 12.79
C GLY A 355 3.36 18.53 13.45
N PHE A 356 2.29 17.99 12.86
CA PHE A 356 0.92 18.11 13.39
C PHE A 356 0.27 16.74 13.66
N SER A 357 -0.56 16.70 14.71
CA SER A 357 -1.35 15.53 15.10
C SER A 357 -2.34 15.18 13.99
N VAL A 358 -2.53 13.88 13.76
CA VAL A 358 -3.44 13.38 12.73
C VAL A 358 -4.87 13.74 13.13
N TRP A 359 -5.55 14.52 12.29
CA TRP A 359 -6.96 14.82 12.47
C TRP A 359 -7.82 13.75 11.77
N ARG A 360 -8.90 13.32 12.42
CA ARG A 360 -9.88 12.37 11.88
C ARG A 360 -11.28 12.93 12.05
N GLY A 361 -12.13 12.76 11.04
CA GLY A 361 -13.53 13.17 11.09
C GLY A 361 -14.38 12.40 10.09
N LYS A 362 -15.68 12.67 10.09
CA LYS A 362 -16.62 12.17 9.09
C LYS A 362 -17.30 13.36 8.41
N VAL A 363 -17.69 13.17 7.17
CA VAL A 363 -18.57 14.08 6.45
C VAL A 363 -19.73 13.28 5.88
N TYR A 364 -20.90 13.92 5.87
CA TYR A 364 -22.14 13.36 5.37
C TYR A 364 -22.51 14.14 4.12
N THR A 365 -22.49 13.47 2.98
CA THR A 365 -22.93 14.02 1.70
C THR A 365 -24.39 13.64 1.51
N LYS A 366 -25.27 14.61 1.76
CA LYS A 366 -26.71 14.52 1.55
C LYS A 366 -27.14 15.76 0.77
N HIS A 367 -27.61 15.56 -0.45
CA HIS A 367 -28.05 16.59 -1.39
C HIS A 367 -26.92 17.46 -1.94
N ASN A 368 -27.07 17.85 -3.22
CA ASN A 368 -26.11 18.56 -4.09
C ASN A 368 -25.73 19.98 -3.60
N ARG A 369 -25.33 20.10 -2.33
CA ARG A 369 -24.99 21.34 -1.64
C ARG A 369 -23.48 21.40 -1.47
N LEU A 370 -22.89 22.56 -1.72
CA LEU A 370 -21.48 22.79 -1.46
C LEU A 370 -21.22 22.68 0.05
N LEU A 371 -20.56 21.62 0.47
CA LEU A 371 -20.13 21.44 1.86
C LEU A 371 -18.74 22.05 2.02
N HIS A 372 -18.57 22.95 2.99
CA HIS A 372 -17.27 23.50 3.34
C HIS A 372 -16.84 23.02 4.72
N LYS A 373 -15.67 22.36 4.80
CA LYS A 373 -15.09 21.90 6.05
C LYS A 373 -13.69 22.50 6.26
N HIS A 374 -13.57 23.37 7.25
CA HIS A 374 -12.27 23.85 7.72
C HIS A 374 -11.76 23.01 8.90
N VAL A 375 -10.47 22.65 8.88
CA VAL A 375 -9.82 21.85 9.94
C VAL A 375 -8.57 22.53 10.47
N ARG A 376 -8.56 22.86 11.77
CA ARG A 376 -7.35 23.31 12.47
C ARG A 376 -6.59 22.13 13.02
N LEU A 377 -5.34 21.96 12.60
CA LEU A 377 -4.46 20.90 13.08
C LEU A 377 -3.71 21.37 14.33
N ARG A 378 -3.58 20.46 15.31
CA ARG A 378 -2.78 20.72 16.53
C ARG A 378 -1.35 20.26 16.30
N ALA A 379 -0.35 21.07 16.66
CA ALA A 379 1.05 20.64 16.62
C ALA A 379 1.25 19.37 17.47
N LYS A 380 2.08 18.45 17.02
CA LYS A 380 2.52 17.32 17.84
C LYS A 380 3.41 17.90 18.94
N ARG A 381 3.17 17.54 20.20
CA ARG A 381 4.20 17.70 21.24
C ARG A 381 5.32 16.70 20.92
N THR A 382 6.39 17.18 20.30
CA THR A 382 7.58 16.39 20.02
C THR A 382 8.39 16.20 21.29
N GLN A 383 8.35 15.01 21.89
CA GLN A 383 9.56 14.45 22.50
C GLN A 383 10.39 13.87 21.36
N GLN A 384 11.09 14.75 20.64
CA GLN A 384 12.05 14.33 19.64
C GLN A 384 13.37 14.10 20.36
N LEU A 385 13.78 12.83 20.51
CA LEU A 385 15.13 12.49 20.90
C LEU A 385 16.08 12.92 19.77
N VAL A 386 16.56 14.15 19.86
CA VAL A 386 17.77 14.58 19.14
C VAL A 386 18.93 13.81 19.79
N PRO A 387 19.84 13.16 19.03
CA PRO A 387 21.05 12.58 19.60
C PRO A 387 21.71 13.62 20.49
N MET A 388 21.98 13.28 21.75
CA MET A 388 22.37 14.26 22.80
C MET A 388 23.55 15.15 22.37
N ARG A 389 24.44 14.61 21.56
CA ARG A 389 25.57 15.31 20.95
C ARG A 389 25.11 16.44 20.00
N ASP A 390 24.18 16.17 19.10
CA ASP A 390 23.71 17.16 18.11
C ASP A 390 22.93 18.30 18.78
N PHE A 391 22.21 18.00 19.87
CA PHE A 391 21.57 19.00 20.70
C PHE A 391 22.59 19.92 21.39
N CYS A 392 23.62 19.33 22.02
CA CYS A 392 24.67 20.11 22.68
C CYS A 392 25.45 20.97 21.67
N ILE A 393 25.75 20.44 20.49
CA ILE A 393 26.42 21.21 19.43
C ILE A 393 25.55 22.39 18.99
N ALA A 394 24.26 22.17 18.73
CA ALA A 394 23.34 23.25 18.37
C ALA A 394 23.21 24.33 19.47
N ALA A 395 23.19 23.91 20.74
CA ALA A 395 23.19 24.83 21.88
C ALA A 395 24.49 25.65 21.95
N PHE A 396 25.64 25.05 21.66
CA PHE A 396 26.93 25.76 21.60
C PHE A 396 26.91 26.86 20.54
N TYR A 397 26.55 26.51 19.30
CA TYR A 397 26.46 27.47 18.20
C TYR A 397 25.50 28.63 18.50
N PHE A 398 24.35 28.34 19.12
CA PHE A 398 23.39 29.37 19.48
C PHE A 398 23.94 30.35 20.53
N VAL A 399 24.68 29.85 21.53
CA VAL A 399 25.32 30.70 22.55
C VAL A 399 26.41 31.58 21.95
N MET A 400 27.28 31.02 21.10
CA MET A 400 28.34 31.81 20.44
C MET A 400 27.76 32.90 19.53
N LYS A 401 26.69 32.56 18.79
CA LYS A 401 25.98 33.52 17.95
C LYS A 401 25.28 34.62 18.76
N CYS A 402 24.69 34.31 19.92
CA CYS A 402 24.14 35.33 20.84
C CYS A 402 25.25 36.22 21.45
N LYS A 403 26.53 35.82 21.44
CA LYS A 403 27.69 36.62 21.87
C LYS A 403 28.31 37.47 20.76
N GLY A 404 27.87 37.32 19.51
CA GLY A 404 28.52 37.95 18.35
C GLY A 404 29.88 37.33 17.99
N GLU A 405 30.19 36.15 18.52
CA GLU A 405 31.42 35.43 18.24
C GLU A 405 31.18 34.38 17.14
N GLU A 406 32.02 34.37 16.10
CA GLU A 406 31.98 33.36 15.02
C GLU A 406 32.76 32.09 15.39
N LEU A 407 32.65 31.63 16.64
CA LEU A 407 33.30 30.39 17.06
C LEU A 407 32.43 29.17 16.77
N SER A 408 32.96 28.26 15.98
CA SER A 408 32.33 27.00 15.62
C SER A 408 32.73 25.89 16.61
N PHE A 409 31.82 24.95 16.90
CA PHE A 409 32.13 23.83 17.81
C PHE A 409 33.34 23.02 17.29
N ASP A 410 33.53 22.96 15.97
CA ASP A 410 34.64 22.24 15.35
C ASP A 410 36.00 22.90 15.57
N GLN A 411 36.06 24.19 15.91
CA GLN A 411 37.29 24.91 16.23
C GLN A 411 37.79 24.65 17.66
N LEU A 412 37.00 24.01 18.52
CA LEU A 412 37.45 23.60 19.86
C LEU A 412 38.42 22.41 19.80
N ASN A 413 39.39 22.39 20.70
CA ASN A 413 40.26 21.22 20.85
C ASN A 413 39.51 20.03 21.48
N ALA A 414 40.08 18.82 21.40
CA ALA A 414 39.43 17.59 21.83
C ALA A 414 39.03 17.59 23.33
N THR A 415 39.86 18.22 24.17
CA THR A 415 39.63 18.35 25.62
C THR A 415 38.43 19.27 25.90
N GLN A 416 38.37 20.41 25.22
CA GLN A 416 37.27 21.39 25.31
C GLN A 416 35.94 20.79 24.82
N LYS A 417 35.93 20.12 23.67
CA LYS A 417 34.75 19.43 23.12
C LYS A 417 34.22 18.38 24.10
N SER A 418 35.12 17.59 24.68
CA SER A 418 34.77 16.53 25.62
C SER A 418 34.24 17.07 26.95
N ALA A 419 34.83 18.14 27.47
CA ALA A 419 34.35 18.81 28.68
C ALA A 419 32.92 19.37 28.47
N TYR A 420 32.70 20.09 27.37
CA TYR A 420 31.39 20.68 27.06
C TYR A 420 30.29 19.61 26.89
N LEU A 421 30.55 18.56 26.11
CA LEU A 421 29.57 17.49 25.89
C LEU A 421 29.25 16.72 27.18
N ARG A 422 30.22 16.52 28.07
CA ARG A 422 30.00 15.87 29.37
C ARG A 422 29.11 16.71 30.29
N THR A 423 29.36 18.01 30.38
CA THR A 423 28.56 18.92 31.21
C THR A 423 27.13 19.03 30.67
N CYS A 424 26.97 19.26 29.36
CA CYS A 424 25.67 19.33 28.70
C CYS A 424 24.86 18.03 28.87
N SER A 425 25.53 16.87 28.77
CA SER A 425 24.88 15.56 28.97
C SER A 425 24.44 15.30 30.41
N LYS A 426 25.26 15.69 31.41
CA LYS A 426 24.92 15.53 32.84
C LYS A 426 23.68 16.35 33.22
N GLU A 427 23.57 17.58 32.73
CA GLU A 427 22.42 18.44 33.01
C GLU A 427 21.13 17.95 32.35
N GLN A 428 21.20 17.43 31.12
CA GLN A 428 20.03 16.91 30.41
C GLN A 428 19.46 15.64 31.06
N ARG A 429 20.30 14.79 31.68
CA ARG A 429 19.84 13.60 32.42
C ARG A 429 19.06 13.97 33.68
N ARG A 430 19.37 15.11 34.30
CA ARG A 430 18.75 15.58 35.55
C ARG A 430 17.33 16.14 35.32
N ASP A 431 17.07 16.75 34.17
CA ASP A 431 15.80 17.44 33.87
C ASP A 431 14.84 16.67 32.94
N GLY A 432 15.23 15.47 32.47
CA GLY A 432 14.38 14.54 31.72
C GLY A 432 13.79 15.10 30.43
N LEU A 433 14.57 15.12 29.33
CA LEU A 433 14.13 15.38 27.92
C LEU A 433 13.07 16.48 27.70
N ARG A 434 13.04 17.49 28.57
CA ARG A 434 12.17 18.66 28.47
C ARG A 434 13.03 19.90 28.38
N LEU A 435 13.08 20.52 27.21
CA LEU A 435 13.48 21.93 27.11
C LEU A 435 12.43 22.76 27.85
N THR A 436 12.69 23.03 29.11
CA THR A 436 11.92 24.00 29.89
C THR A 436 12.86 25.09 30.38
N LYS A 437 12.28 26.24 30.76
CA LYS A 437 12.93 27.49 31.22
C LYS A 437 14.20 27.34 32.09
N ARG A 438 14.47 26.18 32.70
CA ARG A 438 15.65 25.87 33.53
C ARG A 438 16.92 25.47 32.76
N CYS A 439 16.84 24.77 31.62
CA CYS A 439 18.04 24.45 30.80
C CYS A 439 18.69 25.73 30.25
N VAL A 440 17.87 26.66 29.79
CA VAL A 440 18.32 28.00 29.39
C VAL A 440 18.90 28.74 30.61
N LYS A 441 18.29 28.62 31.78
CA LYS A 441 18.77 29.26 33.03
C LYS A 441 20.15 28.73 33.48
N CYS A 442 20.47 27.44 33.32
CA CYS A 442 21.77 26.84 33.70
C CYS A 442 22.94 27.39 32.87
N VAL A 443 22.73 27.62 31.57
CA VAL A 443 23.71 28.29 30.69
C VAL A 443 23.97 29.74 31.15
N PHE A 444 23.00 30.38 31.80
CA PHE A 444 23.10 31.78 32.25
C PHE A 444 23.45 31.98 33.74
N SER A 445 23.38 30.95 34.58
CA SER A 445 23.61 31.08 36.04
C SER A 445 25.05 30.87 36.47
N HIS A 446 25.91 30.27 35.64
CA HIS A 446 27.34 30.08 35.94
C HIS A 446 28.25 31.16 35.31
N GLY A 447 27.74 32.39 35.15
CA GLY A 447 28.61 33.57 35.03
C GLY A 447 29.07 34.01 33.64
N CYS A 448 28.52 33.51 32.52
CA CYS A 448 29.06 33.84 31.20
C CYS A 448 28.40 35.01 30.42
N ILE A 449 27.23 35.52 30.81
CA ILE A 449 26.59 36.71 30.16
C ILE A 449 25.76 37.47 31.21
N LYS A 450 26.16 38.72 31.53
CA LYS A 450 25.46 39.62 32.47
C LYS A 450 24.44 40.55 31.79
N ASP A 451 24.37 40.55 30.46
CA ASP A 451 23.53 41.46 29.67
C ASP A 451 22.05 41.02 29.59
N GLU A 452 21.14 41.91 29.97
CA GLU A 452 19.70 41.65 30.04
C GLU A 452 18.99 41.71 28.68
N ALA A 453 19.52 42.47 27.71
CA ALA A 453 18.96 42.59 26.37
C ALA A 453 19.18 41.30 25.57
N ILE A 454 20.38 40.71 25.65
CA ILE A 454 20.70 39.40 25.05
C ILE A 454 19.81 38.30 25.66
N ARG A 455 19.57 38.36 26.98
CA ARG A 455 18.64 37.43 27.67
C ARG A 455 17.20 37.53 27.16
N ARG A 456 16.71 38.71 26.78
CA ARG A 456 15.36 38.89 26.22
C ARG A 456 15.29 38.39 24.78
N LEU A 457 16.33 38.65 23.97
CA LEU A 457 16.39 38.22 22.56
C LEU A 457 16.39 36.70 22.43
N CYS A 458 17.27 36.00 23.16
CA CYS A 458 17.39 34.54 23.06
C CYS A 458 16.16 33.81 23.68
N ARG A 459 15.40 34.42 24.62
CA ARG A 459 14.11 33.90 25.11
C ARG A 459 12.99 33.95 24.06
N LYS A 460 12.99 34.99 23.22
CA LYS A 460 11.98 35.19 22.18
C LYS A 460 12.21 34.21 21.01
N GLN A 461 13.47 34.00 20.61
CA GLN A 461 13.84 33.09 19.52
C GLN A 461 13.81 31.60 19.88
N CYS A 462 13.99 31.21 21.15
CA CYS A 462 13.83 29.79 21.55
C CYS A 462 12.37 29.28 21.52
N TYR A 463 11.39 30.19 21.40
CA TYR A 463 9.96 29.85 21.44
C TYR A 463 9.33 29.72 20.03
N GLU A 464 9.93 30.35 19.02
CA GLU A 464 9.61 30.19 17.59
C GLU A 464 10.37 28.98 17.02
#